data_AF-A0AAV5EWA7-F1
#
_entry.id   AF-A0AAV5EWA7-F1
#
_cell.length_a   1.000
_cell.length_b   1.000
_cell.length_c   1.000
_cell.angle_alpha   90.00
_cell.angle_beta   90.00
_cell.angle_gamma   90.00
#
_symmetry.space_group_name_H-M   'P 1'
#
loop_
_entity.id
_entity.type
_entity.pdbx_description
1 polymer ?
#
loop_
_entity_poly.entity_id
_entity_poly.type
_entity_poly.pdbx_seq_one_letter_code
_entity_poly.pdbx_strand_id
1 'polypeptide(L)'
;MAGYRRTISFPAAKPGGSATDLASASDKLAAYRIRSCSLPCRFHPLVLQLDDDVAALRLVIGQSPPSPVSTSASSVSAAASQTSRVLGSLSDLLAHPQARDPLRRLARSPLADRLLDDLLRLADAHGTFRHALLAVAAHQAKARAALRRGDHARLASASRAMRRAARDLPRLAAAARAVASGRQAADV
;
A
#
# COMPACT_ATOMS: atom_id res chain seq x y z
N MET A 1 49.41 16.24 17.60
CA MET A 1 48.27 15.74 16.80
C MET A 1 47.13 15.35 17.74
N ALA A 2 46.10 16.19 17.87
CA ALA A 2 44.95 15.89 18.71
C ALA A 2 43.98 14.98 17.93
N GLY A 3 43.88 13.71 18.35
CA GLY A 3 42.98 12.74 17.74
C GLY A 3 41.55 12.97 18.19
N TYR A 4 40.68 13.44 17.29
CA TYR A 4 39.24 13.50 17.54
C TYR A 4 38.62 12.10 17.46
N ARG A 5 38.38 11.46 18.61
CA ARG A 5 37.50 10.28 18.70
C ARG A 5 36.04 10.75 18.62
N ARG A 6 35.39 10.54 17.47
CA ARG A 6 33.94 10.76 17.31
C ARG A 6 33.20 9.49 17.72
N THR A 7 32.56 9.51 18.88
CA THR A 7 31.60 8.50 19.29
C THR A 7 30.27 8.76 18.60
N ILE A 8 29.89 7.88 17.67
CA ILE A 8 28.54 7.87 17.11
C ILE A 8 27.64 7.10 18.09
N SER A 9 26.76 7.82 18.79
CA SER A 9 25.73 7.22 19.62
C SER A 9 24.56 6.79 18.74
N PHE A 10 24.34 5.48 18.65
CA PHE A 10 23.15 4.92 18.03
C PHE A 10 21.99 4.98 19.04
N PRO A 11 20.80 5.44 18.65
CA PRO A 11 19.61 5.21 19.46
C PRO A 11 19.27 3.72 19.37
N ALA A 12 19.70 2.95 20.37
CA ALA A 12 19.25 1.58 20.53
C ALA A 12 17.76 1.59 20.90
N ALA A 13 16.92 0.94 20.09
CA ALA A 13 15.54 0.68 20.46
C ALA A 13 15.54 -0.28 21.66
N LYS A 14 15.08 0.18 22.82
CA LYS A 14 14.83 -0.70 23.97
C LYS A 14 13.65 -1.62 23.62
N PRO A 15 13.78 -2.95 23.73
CA PRO A 15 12.64 -3.85 23.56
C PRO A 15 11.76 -3.72 24.80
N GLY A 16 10.54 -3.19 24.63
CA GLY A 16 9.54 -3.06 25.70
C GLY A 16 8.77 -1.73 25.76
N GLY A 17 8.92 -0.86 24.77
CA GLY A 17 8.35 0.50 24.81
C GLY A 17 6.83 0.58 24.56
N SER A 18 6.17 1.39 25.35
CA SER A 18 4.74 1.73 25.25
C SER A 18 4.44 2.62 24.03
N ALA A 19 3.17 2.89 23.70
CA ALA A 19 2.79 3.67 22.52
C ALA A 19 3.46 5.07 22.40
N THR A 20 3.87 5.65 23.52
CA THR A 20 4.64 6.91 23.58
C THR A 20 6.10 6.74 23.13
N ASP A 21 6.69 5.55 23.28
CA ASP A 21 8.05 5.26 22.83
C ASP A 21 8.13 5.11 21.30
N LEU A 22 7.09 4.56 20.66
CA LEU A 22 6.95 4.52 19.20
C LEU A 22 6.83 5.93 18.59
N ALA A 23 6.03 6.80 19.23
CA ALA A 23 5.93 8.20 18.83
C ALA A 23 7.29 8.91 18.95
N SER A 24 8.01 8.71 20.06
CA SER A 24 9.36 9.28 20.24
C SER A 24 10.39 8.72 19.24
N ALA A 25 10.26 7.45 18.85
CA ALA A 25 11.13 6.84 17.84
C ALA A 25 10.86 7.41 16.45
N SER A 26 9.59 7.63 16.11
CA SER A 26 9.17 8.33 14.88
C SER A 26 9.69 9.77 14.83
N ASP A 27 9.58 10.51 15.93
CA ASP A 27 10.11 11.88 16.03
C ASP A 27 11.65 11.92 15.93
N LYS A 28 12.33 10.93 16.52
CA LYS A 28 13.80 10.79 16.38
C LYS A 28 14.20 10.44 14.95
N LEU A 29 13.43 9.60 14.26
CA LEU A 29 13.63 9.30 12.84
C LEU A 29 13.36 10.53 11.96
N ALA A 30 12.32 11.31 12.26
CA ALA A 30 12.03 12.57 11.58
C ALA A 30 13.15 13.60 11.81
N ALA A 31 13.62 13.74 13.05
CA ALA A 31 14.72 14.63 13.39
C ALA A 31 16.08 14.13 12.84
N TYR A 32 16.25 12.82 12.67
CA TYR A 32 17.37 12.24 11.95
C TYR A 32 17.25 12.55 10.45
N ARG A 33 16.07 12.43 9.83
CA ARG A 33 15.82 12.77 8.42
C ARG A 33 16.17 14.23 8.12
N ILE A 34 15.70 15.17 8.95
CA ILE A 34 16.01 16.61 8.82
C ILE A 34 17.52 16.88 8.96
N ARG A 35 18.21 16.13 9.83
CA ARG A 35 19.67 16.25 10.03
C ARG A 35 20.49 15.47 8.99
N SER A 36 19.87 14.56 8.25
CA SER A 36 20.52 13.74 7.21
C SER A 36 20.46 14.39 5.83
N CYS A 37 19.78 15.53 5.67
CA CYS A 37 19.85 16.32 4.44
C CYS A 37 21.28 16.85 4.15
N SER A 38 22.15 16.89 5.16
CA SER A 38 23.50 17.47 5.11
C SER A 38 24.64 16.44 5.26
N LEU A 39 24.34 15.16 5.38
CA LEU A 39 25.32 14.06 5.38
C LEU A 39 24.80 12.93 4.47
N PRO A 40 25.69 12.15 3.83
CA PRO A 40 25.24 11.09 2.93
C PRO A 40 24.37 10.06 3.68
N CYS A 41 23.05 10.15 3.48
CA CYS A 41 22.13 9.08 3.82
C CYS A 41 22.57 7.81 3.07
N ARG A 42 22.58 6.64 3.73
CA ARG A 42 22.81 5.37 3.03
C ARG A 42 21.71 5.05 2.00
N PHE A 43 20.54 5.68 2.12
CA PHE A 43 19.39 5.50 1.24
C PHE A 43 18.72 6.83 0.90
N HIS A 44 18.17 6.92 -0.30
CA HIS A 44 17.45 8.10 -0.79
C HIS A 44 16.16 8.35 0.02
N PRO A 45 15.76 9.60 0.33
CA PRO A 45 14.57 9.90 1.12
C PRO A 45 13.28 9.28 0.58
N LEU A 46 13.14 9.17 -0.75
CA LEU A 46 11.98 8.50 -1.38
C LEU A 46 11.88 7.01 -1.04
N VAL A 47 13.00 6.31 -0.83
CA VAL A 47 13.00 4.90 -0.42
C VAL A 47 12.47 4.77 1.01
N LEU A 48 12.88 5.69 1.89
CA LEU A 48 12.40 5.72 3.27
C LEU A 48 10.90 6.04 3.34
N GLN A 49 10.41 6.95 2.49
CA GLN A 49 9.00 7.28 2.40
C GLN A 49 8.17 6.09 1.92
N LEU A 50 8.63 5.38 0.89
CA LEU A 50 7.96 4.17 0.41
C LEU A 50 7.89 3.09 1.51
N ASP A 51 8.97 2.91 2.28
CA ASP A 51 9.00 1.93 3.38
C ASP A 51 8.01 2.29 4.50
N ASP A 52 7.93 3.57 4.88
CA ASP A 52 6.94 4.07 5.84
C ASP A 52 5.50 3.85 5.33
N ASP A 53 5.23 4.16 4.07
CA ASP A 53 3.90 3.99 3.47
C ASP A 53 3.49 2.51 3.42
N VAL A 54 4.43 1.61 3.14
CA VAL A 54 4.21 0.16 3.16
C VAL A 54 3.99 -0.34 4.59
N ALA A 55 4.74 0.16 5.57
CA ALA A 55 4.53 -0.16 6.98
C ALA A 55 3.15 0.29 7.47
N ALA A 56 2.73 1.50 7.13
CA ALA A 56 1.40 2.01 7.42
C ALA A 56 0.30 1.19 6.73
N LEU A 57 0.51 0.76 5.47
CA LEU A 57 -0.40 -0.14 4.77
C LEU A 57 -0.56 -1.48 5.50
N ARG A 58 0.54 -2.07 5.97
CA ARG A 58 0.52 -3.31 6.75
C ARG A 58 -0.22 -3.15 8.07
N LEU A 59 -0.10 -2.01 8.73
CA LEU A 59 -0.88 -1.73 9.95
C LEU A 59 -2.39 -1.66 9.63
N VAL A 60 -2.79 -0.95 8.59
CA VAL A 60 -4.20 -0.84 8.19
C VAL A 60 -4.78 -2.21 7.81
N ILE A 61 -4.01 -3.05 7.11
CA ILE A 61 -4.44 -4.40 6.73
C ILE A 61 -4.43 -5.35 7.94
N GLY A 62 -3.41 -5.28 8.81
CA GLY A 62 -3.24 -6.14 9.98
C GLY A 62 -4.18 -5.82 11.15
N GLN A 63 -4.76 -4.61 11.18
CA GLN A 63 -5.82 -4.22 12.12
C GLN A 63 -7.20 -4.81 11.76
N SER A 64 -7.34 -5.43 10.57
CA SER A 64 -8.57 -6.13 10.19
C SER A 64 -8.53 -7.56 10.73
N PRO A 65 -9.48 -8.00 11.59
CA PRO A 65 -9.57 -9.41 11.94
C PRO A 65 -9.80 -10.25 10.67
N PRO A 66 -9.34 -11.52 10.63
CA PRO A 66 -9.52 -12.42 9.48
C PRO A 66 -10.99 -12.84 9.25
N SER A 67 -11.95 -12.17 9.88
CA SER A 67 -13.37 -12.46 9.77
C SER A 67 -13.99 -11.69 8.59
N PRO A 68 -14.62 -12.37 7.62
CA PRO A 68 -15.28 -11.73 6.48
C PRO A 68 -16.57 -10.94 6.85
N VAL A 69 -16.92 -10.87 8.15
CA VAL A 69 -18.22 -10.37 8.63
C VAL A 69 -18.17 -8.90 9.10
N SER A 70 -16.99 -8.32 9.35
CA SER A 70 -16.87 -6.97 9.94
C SER A 70 -15.80 -6.11 9.27
N THR A 71 -15.87 -5.94 7.95
CA THR A 71 -15.08 -4.91 7.26
C THR A 71 -15.96 -3.69 7.02
N SER A 72 -15.75 -2.65 7.84
CA SER A 72 -16.46 -1.37 7.71
C SER A 72 -16.05 -0.63 6.43
N ALA A 73 -16.97 0.12 5.84
CA ALA A 73 -16.69 0.96 4.66
C ALA A 73 -15.54 1.97 4.90
N SER A 74 -15.41 2.46 6.14
CA SER A 74 -14.30 3.32 6.58
C SER A 74 -12.94 2.61 6.57
N SER A 75 -12.89 1.33 6.95
CA SER A 75 -11.67 0.54 6.89
C SER A 75 -11.24 0.27 5.45
N VAL A 76 -12.22 0.00 4.56
CA VAL A 76 -11.96 -0.17 3.12
C VAL A 76 -11.44 1.12 2.50
N SER A 77 -12.03 2.27 2.83
CA SER A 77 -11.56 3.56 2.30
C SER A 77 -10.19 3.96 2.85
N ALA A 78 -9.90 3.65 4.12
CA ALA A 78 -8.57 3.83 4.71
C ALA A 78 -7.52 2.96 4.00
N ALA A 79 -7.81 1.68 3.77
CA ALA A 79 -6.93 0.76 3.05
C ALA A 79 -6.70 1.21 1.60
N ALA A 80 -7.76 1.64 0.90
CA ALA A 80 -7.65 2.16 -0.46
C ALA A 80 -6.83 3.46 -0.54
N SER A 81 -7.01 4.36 0.43
CA SER A 81 -6.23 5.60 0.52
C SER A 81 -4.75 5.31 0.79
N GLN A 82 -4.46 4.37 1.69
CA GLN A 82 -3.09 3.98 2.00
C GLN A 82 -2.41 3.26 0.82
N THR A 83 -3.16 2.42 0.10
CA THR A 83 -2.67 1.80 -1.15
C THR A 83 -2.34 2.87 -2.19
N SER A 84 -3.15 3.92 -2.30
CA SER A 84 -2.89 5.03 -3.22
C SER A 84 -1.62 5.80 -2.85
N ARG A 85 -1.33 5.97 -1.55
CA ARG A 85 -0.08 6.59 -1.07
C ARG A 85 1.16 5.77 -1.45
N VAL A 86 1.12 4.46 -1.21
CA VAL A 86 2.20 3.54 -1.60
C VAL A 86 2.46 3.57 -3.11
N LEU A 87 1.40 3.56 -3.92
CA LEU A 87 1.54 3.64 -5.38
C LEU A 87 2.11 5.01 -5.83
N GLY A 88 1.74 6.08 -5.14
CA GLY A 88 2.29 7.42 -5.36
C GLY A 88 3.78 7.50 -5.03
N SER A 89 4.19 7.06 -3.84
CA SER A 89 5.60 7.08 -3.44
C SER A 89 6.47 6.15 -4.28
N LEU A 90 5.92 5.02 -4.75
CA LEU A 90 6.58 4.16 -5.72
C LEU A 90 6.76 4.88 -7.07
N SER A 91 5.73 5.57 -7.56
CA SER A 91 5.81 6.34 -8.81
C SER A 91 6.87 7.44 -8.74
N ASP A 92 6.90 8.19 -7.64
CA ASP A 92 7.89 9.23 -7.39
C ASP A 92 9.31 8.65 -7.35
N LEU A 93 9.48 7.51 -6.69
CA LEU A 93 10.76 6.80 -6.63
C LEU A 93 11.22 6.34 -8.04
N LEU A 94 10.32 5.79 -8.85
CA LEU A 94 10.64 5.33 -10.21
C LEU A 94 10.93 6.51 -11.17
N ALA A 95 10.28 7.65 -10.98
CA ALA A 95 10.54 8.85 -11.77
C ALA A 95 11.88 9.51 -11.43
N HIS A 96 12.41 9.27 -10.22
CA HIS A 96 13.59 9.94 -9.72
C HIS A 96 14.88 9.55 -10.48
N PRO A 97 15.68 10.51 -10.98
CA PRO A 97 16.89 10.21 -11.76
C PRO A 97 17.92 9.42 -10.97
N GLN A 98 18.09 9.70 -9.67
CA GLN A 98 19.02 8.96 -8.80
C GLN A 98 18.59 7.50 -8.52
N ALA A 99 17.32 7.13 -8.78
CA ALA A 99 16.86 5.75 -8.69
C ALA A 99 17.19 4.95 -9.97
N ARG A 100 17.53 5.61 -11.09
CA ARG A 100 17.75 4.94 -12.38
C ARG A 100 19.00 4.07 -12.40
N ASP A 101 20.10 4.50 -11.80
CA ASP A 101 21.34 3.72 -11.78
C ASP A 101 21.23 2.41 -10.99
N PRO A 102 20.67 2.38 -9.75
CA PRO A 102 20.41 1.11 -9.07
C PRO A 102 19.40 0.24 -9.82
N LEU A 103 18.35 0.83 -10.41
CA LEU A 103 17.39 0.07 -11.23
C LEU A 103 18.03 -0.52 -12.50
N ARG A 104 18.94 0.21 -13.16
CA ARG A 104 19.71 -0.27 -14.32
C ARG A 104 20.66 -1.41 -13.96
N ARG A 105 21.25 -1.38 -12.76
CA ARG A 105 22.04 -2.51 -12.24
C ARG A 105 21.14 -3.71 -11.92
N LEU A 106 20.00 -3.46 -11.30
CA LEU A 106 19.00 -4.49 -11.00
C LEU A 106 18.47 -5.14 -12.28
N ALA A 107 18.23 -4.36 -13.35
CA ALA A 107 17.74 -4.82 -14.65
C ALA A 107 18.63 -5.88 -15.33
N ARG A 108 19.88 -6.02 -14.89
CA ARG A 108 20.81 -7.05 -15.38
C ARG A 108 20.79 -8.33 -14.54
N SER A 109 19.92 -8.40 -13.55
CA SER A 109 19.78 -9.53 -12.64
C SER A 109 18.44 -10.23 -12.85
N PRO A 110 18.33 -11.54 -12.58
CA PRO A 110 17.06 -12.26 -12.61
C PRO A 110 16.06 -11.74 -11.57
N LEU A 111 16.50 -10.90 -10.62
CA LEU A 111 15.62 -10.23 -9.67
C LEU A 111 14.78 -9.15 -10.34
N ALA A 112 15.27 -8.52 -11.42
CA ALA A 112 14.49 -7.51 -12.14
C ALA A 112 13.29 -8.09 -12.87
N ASP A 113 13.43 -9.25 -13.52
CA ASP A 113 12.32 -9.89 -14.21
C ASP A 113 11.22 -10.25 -13.20
N ARG A 114 11.60 -10.81 -12.04
CA ARG A 114 10.68 -11.10 -10.95
C ARG A 114 9.99 -9.86 -10.41
N LEU A 115 10.74 -8.78 -10.18
CA LEU A 115 10.19 -7.50 -9.72
C LEU A 115 9.21 -6.92 -10.74
N LEU A 116 9.54 -7.00 -12.03
CA LEU A 116 8.67 -6.52 -13.10
C LEU A 116 7.38 -7.33 -13.15
N ASP A 117 7.47 -8.65 -13.08
CA ASP A 117 6.30 -9.54 -13.01
C ASP A 117 5.41 -9.20 -11.81
N ASP A 118 6.01 -8.96 -10.64
CA ASP A 118 5.27 -8.56 -9.43
C ASP A 118 4.58 -7.21 -9.59
N LEU A 119 5.25 -6.23 -10.21
CA LEU A 119 4.68 -4.91 -10.51
C LEU A 119 3.53 -5.00 -11.52
N LEU A 120 3.65 -5.85 -12.55
CA LEU A 120 2.59 -6.10 -13.52
C LEU A 120 1.38 -6.76 -12.86
N ARG A 121 1.59 -7.79 -12.05
CA ARG A 121 0.52 -8.44 -11.29
C ARG A 121 -0.17 -7.48 -10.33
N LEU A 122 0.59 -6.59 -9.69
CA LEU A 122 0.04 -5.53 -8.84
C LEU A 122 -0.81 -4.55 -9.66
N ALA A 123 -0.35 -4.15 -10.85
CA ALA A 123 -1.11 -3.27 -11.74
C ALA A 123 -2.42 -3.92 -12.21
N ASP A 124 -2.42 -5.21 -12.55
CA ASP A 124 -3.62 -5.96 -12.95
C ASP A 124 -4.61 -6.11 -11.78
N ALA A 125 -4.12 -6.45 -10.59
CA ALA A 125 -4.94 -6.52 -9.37
C ALA A 125 -5.53 -5.15 -9.02
N HIS A 126 -4.74 -4.08 -9.15
CA HIS A 126 -5.22 -2.71 -8.93
C HIS A 126 -6.27 -2.30 -9.97
N GLY A 127 -6.05 -2.62 -11.25
CA GLY A 127 -6.97 -2.32 -12.34
C GLY A 127 -8.32 -3.02 -12.19
N THR A 128 -8.30 -4.32 -11.86
CA THR A 128 -9.51 -5.10 -11.60
C THR A 128 -10.27 -4.60 -10.37
N PHE A 129 -9.56 -4.28 -9.28
CA PHE A 129 -10.16 -3.68 -8.08
C PHE A 129 -10.80 -2.32 -8.37
N ARG A 130 -10.08 -1.43 -9.07
CA ARG A 130 -10.58 -0.12 -9.49
C ARG A 130 -11.83 -0.25 -10.37
N HIS A 131 -11.82 -1.18 -11.32
CA HIS A 131 -12.98 -1.45 -12.17
C HIS A 131 -14.22 -1.87 -11.35
N ALA A 132 -14.04 -2.77 -10.39
CA ALA A 132 -15.11 -3.20 -9.50
C ALA A 132 -15.68 -2.03 -8.66
N LEU A 133 -14.81 -1.15 -8.12
CA LEU A 133 -15.24 0.04 -7.39
C LEU A 133 -16.05 1.00 -8.25
N LEU A 134 -15.63 1.26 -9.49
CA LEU A 134 -16.36 2.10 -10.43
C LEU A 134 -17.74 1.51 -10.79
N ALA A 135 -17.83 0.18 -10.95
CA ALA A 135 -19.09 -0.50 -11.18
C ALA A 135 -20.06 -0.32 -9.99
N VAL A 136 -19.57 -0.49 -8.75
CA VAL A 136 -20.36 -0.25 -7.53
C VAL A 136 -20.84 1.20 -7.46
N ALA A 137 -19.96 2.18 -7.73
CA ALA A 137 -20.31 3.59 -7.74
C ALA A 137 -21.40 3.91 -8.79
N ALA A 138 -21.32 3.31 -9.98
CA ALA A 138 -22.33 3.46 -11.02
C ALA A 138 -23.69 2.88 -10.59
N HIS A 139 -23.71 1.72 -9.92
CA HIS A 139 -24.94 1.15 -9.38
C HIS A 139 -25.53 2.01 -8.25
N GLN A 140 -24.69 2.59 -7.39
CA GLN A 140 -25.11 3.52 -6.34
C GLN A 140 -25.72 4.80 -6.93
N ALA A 141 -25.14 5.36 -7.99
CA ALA A 141 -25.70 6.50 -8.69
C ALA A 141 -27.08 6.19 -9.30
N LYS A 142 -27.22 5.02 -9.95
CA LYS A 142 -28.51 4.54 -10.48
C LYS A 142 -29.56 4.36 -9.39
N ALA A 143 -29.19 3.80 -8.24
CA ALA A 143 -30.08 3.64 -7.09
C ALA A 143 -30.55 5.00 -6.53
N ARG A 144 -29.62 5.96 -6.37
CA ARG A 144 -29.94 7.34 -5.94
C ARG A 144 -30.87 8.05 -6.93
N ALA A 145 -30.65 7.89 -8.23
CA ALA A 145 -31.50 8.47 -9.26
C ALA A 145 -32.92 7.85 -9.24
N ALA A 146 -33.04 6.53 -9.02
CA ALA A 146 -34.32 5.86 -8.88
C ALA A 146 -35.09 6.33 -7.64
N LEU A 147 -34.41 6.51 -6.51
CA LEU A 147 -35.00 7.08 -5.29
C LEU A 147 -35.57 8.48 -5.53
N ARG A 148 -34.81 9.37 -6.17
CA ARG A 148 -35.26 10.73 -6.50
C ARG A 148 -36.49 10.75 -7.42
N ARG A 149 -36.69 9.70 -8.22
CA ARG A 149 -37.80 9.57 -9.17
C ARG A 149 -38.96 8.73 -8.63
N GLY A 150 -38.86 8.18 -7.42
CA GLY A 150 -39.86 7.27 -6.86
C GLY A 150 -39.98 5.92 -7.61
N ASP A 151 -38.99 5.54 -8.41
CA ASP A 151 -39.05 4.33 -9.24
C ASP A 151 -38.52 3.11 -8.46
N HIS A 152 -39.43 2.46 -7.73
CA HIS A 152 -39.11 1.30 -6.90
C HIS A 152 -38.62 0.08 -7.71
N ALA A 153 -39.07 -0.09 -8.96
CA ALA A 153 -38.62 -1.18 -9.82
C ALA A 153 -37.15 -1.01 -10.23
N ARG A 154 -36.76 0.23 -10.60
CA ARG A 154 -35.36 0.57 -10.91
C ARG A 154 -34.46 0.53 -9.67
N LEU A 155 -34.99 0.87 -8.51
CA LEU A 155 -34.27 0.69 -7.24
C LEU A 155 -34.01 -0.79 -6.95
N ALA A 156 -35.02 -1.64 -7.11
CA ALA A 156 -34.89 -3.08 -6.94
C ALA A 156 -33.93 -3.72 -7.95
N SER A 157 -33.89 -3.25 -9.20
CA SER A 157 -32.90 -3.71 -10.18
C SER A 157 -31.49 -3.24 -9.84
N ALA A 158 -31.32 -1.99 -9.40
CA ALA A 158 -30.00 -1.46 -9.01
C ALA A 158 -29.44 -2.17 -7.78
N SER A 159 -30.28 -2.49 -6.78
CA SER A 159 -29.85 -3.26 -5.61
C SER A 159 -29.45 -4.70 -5.97
N ARG A 160 -30.18 -5.34 -6.89
CA ARG A 160 -29.82 -6.67 -7.43
C ARG A 160 -28.48 -6.62 -8.16
N ALA A 161 -28.24 -5.60 -8.97
CA ALA A 161 -26.98 -5.40 -9.68
C ALA A 161 -25.81 -5.18 -8.70
N MET A 162 -26.01 -4.38 -7.64
CA MET A 162 -25.01 -4.19 -6.59
C MET A 162 -24.68 -5.49 -5.85
N ARG A 163 -25.70 -6.32 -5.53
CA ARG A 163 -25.49 -7.65 -4.93
C ARG A 163 -24.73 -8.60 -5.86
N ARG A 164 -24.97 -8.53 -7.17
CA ARG A 164 -24.23 -9.33 -8.16
C ARG A 164 -22.78 -8.89 -8.24
N ALA A 165 -22.51 -7.58 -8.37
CA ALA A 165 -21.16 -7.04 -8.37
C ALA A 165 -20.39 -7.39 -7.08
N ALA A 166 -21.08 -7.42 -5.93
CA ALA A 166 -20.48 -7.84 -4.67
C ALA A 166 -20.06 -9.32 -4.64
N ARG A 167 -20.70 -10.20 -5.43
CA ARG A 167 -20.31 -11.63 -5.54
C ARG A 167 -18.99 -11.84 -6.29
N ASP A 168 -18.53 -10.85 -7.05
CA ASP A 168 -17.26 -10.92 -7.76
C ASP A 168 -16.08 -10.49 -6.87
N LEU A 169 -16.33 -9.74 -5.79
CA LEU A 169 -15.30 -9.28 -4.85
C LEU A 169 -14.51 -10.42 -4.18
N PRO A 170 -15.12 -11.53 -3.70
CA PRO A 170 -14.37 -12.66 -3.16
C PRO A 170 -13.47 -13.33 -4.20
N ARG A 171 -13.88 -13.39 -5.47
CA ARG A 171 -13.07 -13.93 -6.56
C ARG A 171 -11.87 -13.05 -6.84
N LEU A 172 -12.07 -11.73 -6.86
CA LEU A 172 -10.99 -10.75 -6.99
C LEU A 172 -10.01 -10.82 -5.82
N ALA A 173 -10.51 -10.95 -4.59
CA ALA A 173 -9.68 -11.15 -3.41
C ALA A 173 -8.89 -12.46 -3.45
N ALA A 174 -9.49 -13.56 -3.94
CA ALA A 174 -8.80 -14.84 -4.11
C ALA A 174 -7.73 -14.75 -5.20
N ALA A 175 -8.00 -14.08 -6.33
CA ALA A 175 -7.01 -13.84 -7.38
C ALA A 175 -5.82 -13.00 -6.86
N ALA A 176 -6.11 -11.93 -6.11
CA ALA A 176 -5.08 -11.11 -5.47
C ALA A 176 -4.25 -11.90 -4.44
N ARG A 177 -4.88 -12.80 -3.65
CA ARG A 177 -4.16 -13.70 -2.76
C ARG A 177 -3.32 -14.72 -3.53
N ALA A 178 -3.82 -15.30 -4.60
CA ALA A 178 -3.06 -16.23 -5.43
C ALA A 178 -1.82 -15.57 -6.04
N VAL A 179 -1.90 -14.30 -6.42
CA VAL A 179 -0.74 -13.49 -6.81
C VAL A 179 0.28 -13.39 -5.68
N ALA A 180 -0.17 -13.16 -4.44
CA ALA A 180 0.70 -13.10 -3.26
C ALA A 180 1.26 -14.48 -2.83
N SER A 181 0.52 -15.57 -3.05
CA SER A 181 0.84 -16.94 -2.65
C SER A 181 1.63 -17.74 -3.70
N GLY A 182 1.52 -17.40 -4.99
CA GLY A 182 2.31 -17.99 -6.08
C GLY A 182 3.83 -17.82 -5.89
N ARG A 183 4.22 -17.02 -4.89
CA ARG A 183 5.55 -16.85 -4.32
C ARG A 183 6.14 -18.11 -3.68
N GLN A 184 5.33 -19.10 -3.33
CA GLN A 184 5.75 -20.21 -2.46
C GLN A 184 6.06 -21.52 -3.20
N ALA A 185 5.74 -21.62 -4.50
CA ALA A 185 5.93 -22.83 -5.31
C ALA A 185 7.15 -22.78 -6.26
N ALA A 186 7.85 -21.65 -6.33
CA ALA A 186 9.03 -21.46 -7.19
C ALA A 186 10.35 -21.41 -6.41
N ASP A 187 10.32 -21.75 -5.11
CA ASP A 187 11.48 -21.77 -4.20
C ASP A 187 11.64 -23.17 -3.55
N VAL A 188 11.44 -24.23 -4.36
CA VAL A 188 11.80 -25.62 -4.06
C VAL A 188 12.46 -26.22 -5.29
#